data_AF-A0A812YSU3-F1
#
_entry.id   AF-A0A812YSU3-F1
#
_cell.length_a   1.000
_cell.length_b   1.000
_cell.length_c   1.000
_cell.angle_alpha   90.00
_cell.angle_beta   90.00
_cell.angle_gamma   90.00
#
_symmetry.space_group_name_H-M   'P 1'
#
loop_
_entity.id
_entity.type
_entity.pdbx_description
1 polymer ?
#
loop_
_entity_poly.entity_id
_entity_poly.type
_entity_poly.pdbx_seq_one_letter_code
_entity_poly.pdbx_strand_id
1 'polypeptide(L)'
;VARRQVTELKSKREEAATKIQAIRRGKLERQRVEGKKTELVQAATKAQAVFRGKRTRRQLAEEKQKREEAATKIQAIRRGNVERKQVAAEKKEQEEAATKVQAIYRGNAARKQLAAEKQQREEAATKIQAIRRGNVERMQVAAEKKEQEEAATKVQAIYRGNAARKQLAEEKQQREEAATKIQAIRRGNVERKQVAAEKKEQEEAATKVQAIYRGNAARKQLAEEKQQREEAATKIQEAATKIQAIQRGRAARKDRAEKKGAFRIPTSRDAKVAAVPAVSSIDNGVESDEREKEKAATKIQALQRGRAARKDAAGKREAAFRIPASGDSRKDDTRPEPTPAASKDATEQQREEAAAKIQAVQRGRALRKGAADKNAADVLTIQAKEEAAAAHAEAEAAKAAIQAAAQQRLEAEAELQAAAQRRAETEAACAEIKEKVAAEESRTAAAASARSEEEAELRRLQQQSEEMEQ
;
A
#
# COMPACT_ATOMS: atom_id res chain seq x y z
N VAL A 1 126.20 142.46 78.01
CA VAL A 1 125.11 141.59 78.53
C VAL A 1 123.82 141.74 77.72
N ALA A 2 123.28 142.96 77.52
CA ALA A 2 122.02 143.18 76.79
C ALA A 2 121.95 142.63 75.34
N ARG A 3 123.03 142.72 74.54
CA ARG A 3 123.03 142.20 73.15
C ARG A 3 122.88 140.67 73.06
N ARG A 4 123.45 139.90 74.01
CA ARG A 4 123.30 138.43 74.06
C ARG A 4 121.87 138.01 74.41
N GLN A 5 121.21 138.74 75.31
CA GLN A 5 119.81 138.47 75.68
C GLN A 5 118.85 138.72 74.50
N VAL A 6 119.10 139.77 73.70
CA VAL A 6 118.30 140.05 72.50
C VAL A 6 118.47 138.98 71.42
N THR A 7 119.68 138.47 71.19
CA THR A 7 119.91 137.37 70.23
C THR A 7 119.27 136.05 70.68
N GLU A 8 119.30 135.76 71.98
CA GLU A 8 118.69 134.55 72.55
C GLU A 8 117.15 134.61 72.49
N LEU A 9 116.55 135.78 72.72
CA LEU A 9 115.12 136.00 72.55
C LEU A 9 114.67 135.91 71.09
N LYS A 10 115.51 136.35 70.13
CA LYS A 10 115.25 136.17 68.69
C LYS A 10 115.30 134.69 68.29
N SER A 11 116.32 133.94 68.74
CA SER A 11 116.41 132.49 68.52
C SER A 11 115.20 131.74 69.08
N LYS A 12 114.79 132.06 70.31
CA LYS A 12 113.60 131.46 70.95
C LYS A 12 112.30 131.80 70.20
N ARG A 13 112.19 132.99 69.62
CA ARG A 13 111.06 133.38 68.75
C ARG A 13 111.06 132.63 67.43
N GLU A 14 112.21 132.41 66.81
CA GLU A 14 112.36 131.63 65.57
C GLU A 14 112.08 130.14 65.81
N GLU A 15 112.53 129.57 66.93
CA GLU A 15 112.18 128.21 67.37
C GLU A 15 110.68 128.06 67.67
N ALA A 16 110.06 129.06 68.30
CA ALA A 16 108.62 129.06 68.51
C ALA A 16 107.86 129.17 67.18
N ALA A 17 108.32 130.02 66.25
CA ALA A 17 107.72 130.16 64.92
C ALA A 17 107.82 128.87 64.10
N THR A 18 108.98 128.20 64.11
CA THR A 18 109.15 126.91 63.41
C THR A 18 108.31 125.80 64.03
N LYS A 19 108.18 125.74 65.36
CA LYS A 19 107.25 124.81 66.04
C LYS A 19 105.79 125.08 65.67
N ILE A 20 105.37 126.35 65.68
CA ILE A 20 104.00 126.74 65.29
C ILE A 20 103.74 126.39 63.81
N GLN A 21 104.70 126.66 62.92
CA GLN A 21 104.60 126.32 61.50
C GLN A 21 104.56 124.80 61.28
N ALA A 22 105.37 124.02 62.01
CA ALA A 22 105.35 122.55 61.95
C ALA A 22 104.02 121.98 62.44
N ILE A 23 103.47 122.50 63.55
CA ILE A 23 102.15 122.11 64.07
C ILE A 23 101.04 122.48 63.08
N ARG A 24 101.08 123.68 62.49
CA ARG A 24 100.11 124.15 61.49
C ARG A 24 100.16 123.27 60.24
N ARG A 25 101.35 122.95 59.73
CA ARG A 25 101.55 122.07 58.57
C ARG A 25 101.06 120.65 58.87
N GLY A 26 101.39 120.12 60.05
CA GLY A 26 100.91 118.81 60.51
C GLY A 26 99.39 118.75 60.69
N LYS A 27 98.77 119.83 61.19
CA LYS A 27 97.30 119.93 61.31
C LYS A 27 96.62 119.98 59.94
N LEU A 28 97.14 120.76 59.00
CA LEU A 28 96.61 120.85 57.63
C LEU A 28 96.74 119.52 56.88
N GLU A 29 97.89 118.84 56.99
CA GLU A 29 98.05 117.55 56.33
C GLU A 29 97.15 116.47 56.94
N ARG A 30 96.98 116.45 58.27
CA ARG A 30 96.00 115.56 58.92
C ARG A 30 94.57 115.82 58.47
N GLN A 31 94.15 117.08 58.38
CA GLN A 31 92.83 117.45 57.85
C GLN A 31 92.66 117.02 56.38
N ARG A 32 93.70 117.14 55.56
CA ARG A 32 93.67 116.67 54.17
C ARG A 32 93.55 115.14 54.06
N VAL A 33 94.32 114.41 54.87
CA VAL A 33 94.27 112.94 54.91
C VAL A 33 92.94 112.45 55.46
N GLU A 34 92.41 113.09 56.49
CA GLU A 34 91.09 112.78 57.06
C GLU A 34 89.97 113.05 56.05
N GLY A 35 90.02 114.19 55.33
CA GLY A 35 89.12 114.47 54.21
C GLY A 35 89.14 113.37 53.14
N LYS A 36 90.34 113.01 52.65
CA LYS A 36 90.49 111.90 51.68
C LYS A 36 89.99 110.57 52.22
N LYS A 37 90.22 110.26 53.50
CA LYS A 37 89.73 109.03 54.14
C LYS A 37 88.20 109.01 54.19
N THR A 38 87.55 110.14 54.52
CA THR A 38 86.09 110.24 54.52
C THR A 38 85.51 110.08 53.10
N GLU A 39 86.14 110.66 52.08
CA GLU A 39 85.74 110.48 50.68
C GLU A 39 85.84 109.02 50.23
N LEU A 40 86.94 108.33 50.57
CA LEU A 40 87.13 106.91 50.27
C LEU A 40 86.08 106.04 50.97
N VAL A 41 85.75 106.34 52.23
CA VAL A 41 84.69 105.63 52.97
C VAL A 41 83.31 105.89 52.33
N GLN A 42 83.02 107.12 51.90
CA GLN A 42 81.78 107.44 51.19
C GLN A 42 81.69 106.74 49.82
N ALA A 43 82.79 106.66 49.09
CA ALA A 43 82.85 105.93 47.82
C ALA A 43 82.66 104.43 48.03
N ALA A 44 83.34 103.84 49.03
CA ALA A 44 83.22 102.43 49.36
C ALA A 44 81.81 102.06 49.82
N THR A 45 81.17 102.88 50.65
CA THR A 45 79.78 102.65 51.10
C THR A 45 78.78 102.76 49.96
N LYS A 46 78.94 103.71 49.03
CA LYS A 46 78.13 103.79 47.80
C LYS A 46 78.33 102.56 46.91
N ALA A 47 79.57 102.12 46.70
CA ALA A 47 79.86 100.91 45.92
C ALA A 47 79.26 99.65 46.56
N GLN A 48 79.36 99.52 47.89
CA GLN A 48 78.75 98.42 48.64
C GLN A 48 77.22 98.46 48.57
N ALA A 49 76.60 99.63 48.68
CA ALA A 49 75.15 99.79 48.55
C ALA A 49 74.65 99.40 47.14
N VAL A 50 75.35 99.85 46.10
CA VAL A 50 75.06 99.46 44.71
C VAL A 50 75.22 97.96 44.49
N PHE A 51 76.30 97.36 45.01
CA PHE A 51 76.53 95.92 44.90
C PHE A 51 75.45 95.10 45.61
N ARG A 52 75.10 95.47 46.85
CA ARG A 52 74.02 94.84 47.61
C ARG A 52 72.69 94.95 46.87
N GLY A 53 72.36 96.14 46.35
CA GLY A 53 71.15 96.37 45.56
C GLY A 53 71.13 95.62 44.22
N LYS A 54 72.28 95.42 43.57
CA LYS A 54 72.37 94.60 42.34
C LYS A 54 72.19 93.11 42.65
N ARG A 55 72.78 92.64 43.75
CA ARG A 55 72.64 91.24 44.20
C ARG A 55 71.19 90.90 44.55
N THR A 56 70.51 91.72 45.34
CA THR A 56 69.11 91.47 45.72
C THR A 56 68.17 91.53 44.52
N ARG A 57 68.35 92.49 43.61
CA ARG A 57 67.56 92.55 42.37
C ARG A 57 67.78 91.33 41.47
N ARG A 58 69.02 90.83 41.39
CA ARG A 58 69.32 89.60 40.64
C ARG A 58 68.67 88.37 41.28
N GLN A 59 68.77 88.22 42.59
CA GLN A 59 68.13 87.11 43.32
C GLN A 59 66.60 87.15 43.14
N LEU A 60 65.98 88.32 43.28
CA LEU A 60 64.54 88.48 43.05
C LEU A 60 64.13 88.21 41.60
N ALA A 61 64.96 88.57 40.62
CA ALA A 61 64.70 88.26 39.22
C ALA A 61 64.79 86.75 38.94
N GLU A 62 65.80 86.08 39.48
CA GLU A 62 65.97 84.62 39.37
C GLU A 62 64.82 83.87 40.08
N GLU A 63 64.37 84.34 41.25
CA GLU A 63 63.21 83.77 41.94
C GLU A 63 61.90 84.00 41.17
N LYS A 64 61.70 85.19 40.58
CA LYS A 64 60.54 85.46 39.73
C LYS A 64 60.51 84.55 38.51
N GLN A 65 61.63 84.38 37.82
CA GLN A 65 61.75 83.47 36.68
C GLN A 65 61.39 82.03 37.07
N LYS A 66 61.93 81.53 38.18
CA LYS A 66 61.59 80.18 38.69
C LYS A 66 60.10 80.04 39.02
N ARG A 67 59.47 81.08 39.59
CA ARG A 67 58.03 81.09 39.89
C ARG A 67 57.18 81.10 38.61
N GLU A 68 57.58 81.87 37.60
CA GLU A 68 56.89 81.93 36.31
C GLU A 68 57.02 80.62 35.53
N GLU A 69 58.20 79.99 35.53
CA GLU A 69 58.41 78.65 34.96
C GLU A 69 57.58 77.58 35.68
N ALA A 70 57.48 77.64 37.01
CA ALA A 70 56.64 76.73 37.78
C ALA A 70 55.15 76.96 37.46
N ALA A 71 54.71 78.21 37.39
CA ALA A 71 53.33 78.56 37.08
C ALA A 71 52.92 78.09 35.67
N THR A 72 53.77 78.29 34.67
CA THR A 72 53.53 77.82 33.30
C THR A 72 53.47 76.29 33.22
N LYS A 73 54.34 75.56 33.93
CA LYS A 73 54.27 74.10 34.03
C LYS A 73 52.96 73.62 34.66
N ILE A 74 52.54 74.23 35.77
CA ILE A 74 51.29 73.88 36.45
C ILE A 74 50.09 74.15 35.54
N GLN A 75 50.07 75.30 34.85
CA GLN A 75 49.01 75.65 33.90
C GLN A 75 48.96 74.68 32.72
N ALA A 76 50.10 74.29 32.16
CA ALA A 76 50.18 73.31 31.08
C ALA A 76 49.65 71.93 31.51
N ILE A 77 50.03 71.45 32.69
CA ILE A 77 49.54 70.19 33.26
C ILE A 77 48.03 70.26 33.46
N ARG A 78 47.52 71.36 34.04
CA ARG A 78 46.08 71.52 34.26
C ARG A 78 45.31 71.54 32.95
N ARG A 79 45.79 72.26 31.93
CA ARG A 79 45.16 72.29 30.60
C ARG A 79 45.10 70.89 29.99
N GLY A 80 46.23 70.18 29.98
CA GLY A 80 46.28 68.81 29.48
C GLY A 80 45.40 67.83 30.25
N ASN A 81 45.25 67.99 31.57
CA ASN A 81 44.35 67.16 32.38
C ASN A 81 42.88 67.43 32.06
N VAL A 82 42.49 68.69 31.83
CA VAL A 82 41.12 69.04 31.45
C VAL A 82 40.78 68.44 30.09
N GLU A 83 41.64 68.61 29.09
CA GLU A 83 41.44 68.06 27.75
C GLU A 83 41.36 66.53 27.77
N ARG A 84 42.29 65.86 28.49
CA ARG A 84 42.23 64.39 28.64
C ARG A 84 40.96 63.92 29.33
N LYS A 85 40.46 64.64 30.34
CA LYS A 85 39.22 64.30 31.03
C LYS A 85 38.00 64.47 30.12
N GLN A 86 37.97 65.51 29.28
CA GLN A 86 36.92 65.71 28.28
C GLN A 86 36.92 64.61 27.23
N VAL A 87 38.07 64.31 26.62
CA VAL A 87 38.19 63.23 25.64
C VAL A 87 37.83 61.87 26.24
N ALA A 88 38.20 61.61 27.50
CA ALA A 88 37.80 60.38 28.18
C ALA A 88 36.29 60.30 28.43
N ALA A 89 35.63 61.43 28.74
CA ALA A 89 34.18 61.47 28.89
C ALA A 89 33.46 61.24 27.55
N GLU A 90 33.89 61.91 26.48
CA GLU A 90 33.33 61.73 25.13
C GLU A 90 33.51 60.29 24.62
N LYS A 91 34.68 59.68 24.86
CA LYS A 91 34.91 58.27 24.50
C LYS A 91 33.98 57.33 25.26
N LYS A 92 33.76 57.56 26.56
CA LYS A 92 32.80 56.77 27.34
C LYS A 92 31.38 56.88 26.79
N GLU A 93 30.93 58.08 26.45
CA GLU A 93 29.62 58.28 25.83
C GLU A 93 29.49 57.58 24.47
N GLN A 94 30.54 57.62 23.64
CA GLN A 94 30.59 56.90 22.37
C GLN A 94 30.56 55.37 22.56
N GLU A 95 31.29 54.84 23.54
CA GLU A 95 31.29 53.42 23.88
C GLU A 95 29.92 52.96 24.40
N GLU A 96 29.26 53.76 25.25
CA GLU A 96 27.90 53.50 25.72
C GLU A 96 26.87 53.53 24.58
N ALA A 97 27.00 54.48 23.65
CA ALA A 97 26.15 54.54 22.46
C ALA A 97 26.39 53.33 21.55
N ALA A 98 27.65 52.97 21.30
CA ALA A 98 28.02 51.82 20.48
C ALA A 98 27.51 50.50 21.07
N THR A 99 27.65 50.30 22.38
CA THR A 99 27.13 49.11 23.07
C THR A 99 25.60 49.02 22.99
N LYS A 100 24.87 50.14 23.12
CA LYS A 100 23.41 50.18 22.91
C LYS A 100 23.04 49.77 21.48
N VAL A 101 23.71 50.31 20.46
CA VAL A 101 23.45 49.95 19.06
C VAL A 101 23.75 48.48 18.80
N GLN A 102 24.88 47.97 19.31
CA GLN A 102 25.25 46.56 19.18
C GLN A 102 24.24 45.63 19.88
N ALA A 103 23.74 46.01 21.05
CA ALA A 103 22.73 45.25 21.77
C ALA A 103 21.41 45.19 20.99
N ILE A 104 20.97 46.31 20.40
CA ILE A 104 19.77 46.35 19.54
C ILE A 104 19.95 45.47 18.31
N TYR A 105 21.11 45.57 17.63
CA TYR A 105 21.40 44.77 16.45
C TYR A 105 21.39 43.26 16.75
N ARG A 106 22.11 42.84 17.81
CA ARG A 106 22.12 41.43 18.25
C ARG A 106 20.71 40.94 18.63
N GLY A 107 19.94 41.77 19.33
CA GLY A 107 18.55 41.46 19.68
C GLY A 107 17.65 41.31 18.46
N ASN A 108 17.79 42.19 17.45
CA ASN A 108 17.04 42.10 16.20
C ASN A 108 17.42 40.87 15.38
N ALA A 109 18.72 40.54 15.29
CA ALA A 109 19.19 39.35 14.60
C ALA A 109 18.62 38.07 15.25
N ALA A 110 18.69 37.95 16.58
CA ALA A 110 18.13 36.82 17.32
C ALA A 110 16.59 36.71 17.13
N ARG A 111 15.87 37.82 17.20
CA ARG A 111 14.41 37.84 16.94
C ARG A 111 14.07 37.41 15.52
N LYS A 112 14.85 37.84 14.53
CA LYS A 112 14.64 37.46 13.12
C LYS A 112 14.86 35.96 12.90
N GLN A 113 15.90 35.40 13.51
CA GLN A 113 16.17 33.96 13.47
C GLN A 113 15.04 33.17 14.13
N LEU A 114 14.60 33.57 15.33
CA LEU A 114 13.51 32.91 16.04
C LEU A 114 12.18 33.01 15.26
N ALA A 115 11.90 34.15 14.62
CA ALA A 115 10.72 34.31 13.79
C ALA A 115 10.74 33.36 12.58
N ALA A 116 11.89 33.24 11.90
CA ALA A 116 12.06 32.30 10.79
C ALA A 116 11.91 30.84 11.24
N GLU A 117 12.50 30.47 12.38
CA GLU A 117 12.35 29.13 12.95
C GLU A 117 10.89 28.83 13.33
N LYS A 118 10.20 29.79 13.95
CA LYS A 118 8.76 29.65 14.26
C LYS A 118 7.92 29.47 13.00
N GLN A 119 8.17 30.25 11.95
CA GLN A 119 7.47 30.09 10.67
C GLN A 119 7.69 28.69 10.07
N GLN A 120 8.94 28.21 10.04
CA GLN A 120 9.24 26.86 9.56
C GLN A 120 8.54 25.78 10.41
N ARG A 121 8.50 25.97 11.73
CA ARG A 121 7.82 25.04 12.65
C ARG A 121 6.30 25.04 12.45
N GLU A 122 5.69 26.20 12.22
CA GLU A 122 4.26 26.34 11.91
C GLU A 122 3.91 25.73 10.54
N GLU A 123 4.73 25.95 9.52
CA GLU A 123 4.60 25.30 8.21
C GLU A 123 4.73 23.78 8.30
N ALA A 124 5.69 23.27 9.08
CA ALA A 124 5.83 21.84 9.32
C ALA A 124 4.63 21.28 10.07
N ALA A 125 4.15 21.97 11.11
CA ALA A 125 2.98 21.56 11.89
C ALA A 125 1.72 21.52 11.03
N THR A 126 1.48 22.53 10.18
CA THR A 126 0.34 22.55 9.27
C THR A 126 0.41 21.43 8.22
N LYS A 127 1.60 21.15 7.66
CA LYS A 127 1.80 19.99 6.76
C LYS A 127 1.49 18.65 7.46
N ILE A 128 1.98 18.45 8.68
CA ILE A 128 1.71 17.23 9.46
C ILE A 128 0.21 17.09 9.75
N GLN A 129 -0.45 18.19 10.15
CA GLN A 129 -1.89 18.19 10.39
C GLN A 129 -2.69 17.87 9.12
N ALA A 130 -2.30 18.42 7.96
CA ALA A 130 -2.93 18.12 6.69
C ALA A 130 -2.78 16.63 6.31
N ILE A 131 -1.59 16.06 6.45
CA ILE A 131 -1.33 14.63 6.21
C ILE A 131 -2.19 13.77 7.15
N ARG A 132 -2.24 14.12 8.44
CA ARG A 132 -3.05 13.38 9.41
C ARG A 132 -4.53 13.42 9.07
N ARG A 133 -5.09 14.59 8.72
CA ARG A 133 -6.48 14.72 8.29
C ARG A 133 -6.76 13.84 7.06
N GLY A 134 -5.91 13.92 6.03
CA GLY A 134 -6.07 13.08 4.84
C GLY A 134 -5.93 11.58 5.12
N ASN A 135 -5.06 11.17 6.06
CA ASN A 135 -4.95 9.77 6.47
C ASN A 135 -6.20 9.27 7.19
N VAL A 136 -6.80 10.08 8.06
CA VAL A 136 -8.05 9.72 8.76
C VAL A 136 -9.18 9.52 7.76
N GLU A 137 -9.36 10.45 6.81
CA GLU A 137 -10.38 10.33 5.76
C GLU A 137 -10.16 9.09 4.88
N ARG A 138 -8.90 8.82 4.46
CA ARG A 138 -8.58 7.61 3.69
C ARG A 138 -8.88 6.33 4.46
N MET A 139 -8.59 6.28 5.76
CA MET A 139 -8.89 5.13 6.62
C MET A 139 -10.40 4.91 6.76
N GLN A 140 -11.19 5.98 6.90
CA GLN A 140 -12.65 5.89 6.95
C GLN A 140 -13.22 5.35 5.63
N VAL A 141 -12.81 5.91 4.49
CA VAL A 141 -13.23 5.43 3.17
C VAL A 141 -12.81 3.99 2.94
N ALA A 142 -11.62 3.58 3.38
CA ALA A 142 -11.17 2.20 3.27
C ALA A 142 -12.01 1.25 4.13
N ALA A 143 -12.39 1.66 5.35
CA ALA A 143 -13.26 0.89 6.22
C ALA A 143 -14.67 0.74 5.63
N GLU A 144 -15.26 1.83 5.12
CA GLU A 144 -16.55 1.81 4.45
C GLU A 144 -16.54 0.92 3.21
N LYS A 145 -15.49 1.00 2.38
CA LYS A 145 -15.32 0.12 1.21
C LYS A 145 -15.25 -1.36 1.62
N LYS A 146 -14.50 -1.68 2.67
CA LYS A 146 -14.41 -3.05 3.18
C LYS A 146 -15.79 -3.56 3.64
N GLU A 147 -16.55 -2.74 4.35
CA GLU A 147 -17.91 -3.09 4.77
C GLU A 147 -18.84 -3.30 3.57
N GLN A 148 -18.75 -2.45 2.55
CA GLN A 148 -19.50 -2.59 1.29
C GLN A 148 -19.12 -3.89 0.54
N GLU A 149 -17.84 -4.24 0.49
CA GLU A 149 -17.36 -5.49 -0.13
C GLU A 149 -17.85 -6.73 0.64
N GLU A 150 -17.83 -6.70 1.97
CA GLU A 150 -18.40 -7.74 2.83
C GLU A 150 -19.92 -7.88 2.65
N ALA A 151 -20.63 -6.77 2.53
CA ALA A 151 -22.07 -6.78 2.23
C ALA A 151 -22.34 -7.34 0.82
N ALA A 152 -21.58 -6.90 -0.18
CA ALA A 152 -21.71 -7.37 -1.56
C ALA A 152 -21.45 -8.87 -1.67
N THR A 153 -20.41 -9.38 -1.01
CA THR A 153 -20.11 -10.83 -0.98
C THR A 153 -21.20 -11.63 -0.28
N LYS A 154 -21.79 -11.14 0.82
CA LYS A 154 -22.97 -11.77 1.46
C LYS A 154 -24.16 -11.84 0.51
N VAL A 155 -24.48 -10.74 -0.17
CA VAL A 155 -25.60 -10.69 -1.15
C VAL A 155 -25.34 -11.66 -2.31
N GLN A 156 -24.12 -11.69 -2.85
CA GLN A 156 -23.75 -12.62 -3.92
C GLN A 156 -23.85 -14.08 -3.47
N ALA A 157 -23.43 -14.41 -2.24
CA ALA A 157 -23.54 -15.75 -1.69
C ALA A 157 -25.01 -16.18 -1.53
N ILE A 158 -25.87 -15.29 -1.02
CA ILE A 158 -27.31 -15.53 -0.91
C ILE A 158 -27.92 -15.76 -2.29
N TYR A 159 -27.60 -14.91 -3.27
CA TYR A 159 -28.12 -15.04 -4.63
C TYR A 159 -27.70 -16.37 -5.27
N ARG A 160 -26.41 -16.73 -5.20
CA ARG A 160 -25.90 -18.01 -5.71
C ARG A 160 -26.56 -19.20 -5.02
N GLY A 161 -26.73 -19.15 -3.70
CA GLY A 161 -27.42 -20.17 -2.92
C GLY A 161 -28.90 -20.32 -3.30
N ASN A 162 -29.61 -19.21 -3.49
CA ASN A 162 -31.00 -19.21 -3.92
C ASN A 162 -31.16 -19.75 -5.35
N ALA A 163 -30.29 -19.34 -6.28
CA ALA A 163 -30.30 -19.83 -7.65
C ALA A 163 -30.07 -21.36 -7.69
N ALA A 164 -29.08 -21.87 -6.95
CA ALA A 164 -28.81 -23.31 -6.87
C ALA A 164 -29.99 -24.09 -6.25
N ARG A 165 -30.60 -23.58 -5.17
CA ARG A 165 -31.78 -24.19 -4.56
C ARG A 165 -32.99 -24.20 -5.48
N LYS A 166 -33.21 -23.13 -6.24
CA LYS A 166 -34.30 -23.05 -7.23
C LYS A 166 -34.12 -24.07 -8.34
N GLN A 167 -32.91 -24.18 -8.91
CA GLN A 167 -32.60 -25.19 -9.93
C GLN A 167 -32.81 -26.61 -9.41
N LEU A 168 -32.35 -26.90 -8.17
CA LEU A 168 -32.55 -28.22 -7.57
C LEU A 168 -34.03 -28.52 -7.32
N ALA A 169 -34.82 -27.53 -6.90
CA ALA A 169 -36.25 -27.68 -6.70
C ALA A 169 -36.97 -27.95 -8.03
N GLU A 170 -36.65 -27.21 -9.10
CA GLU A 170 -37.17 -27.44 -10.44
C GLU A 170 -36.77 -28.83 -10.97
N GLU A 171 -35.52 -29.26 -10.76
CA GLU A 171 -35.08 -30.60 -11.15
C GLU A 171 -35.81 -31.70 -10.37
N LYS A 172 -36.01 -31.52 -9.05
CA LYS A 172 -36.79 -32.44 -8.22
C LYS A 172 -38.23 -32.55 -8.71
N GLN A 173 -38.90 -31.43 -8.99
CA GLN A 173 -40.25 -31.41 -9.55
C GLN A 173 -40.31 -32.16 -10.88
N GLN A 174 -39.39 -31.90 -11.80
CA GLN A 174 -39.32 -32.62 -13.08
C GLN A 174 -39.08 -34.12 -12.90
N ARG A 175 -38.23 -34.51 -11.94
CA ARG A 175 -37.99 -35.92 -11.61
C ARG A 175 -39.24 -36.58 -11.01
N GLU A 176 -39.97 -35.89 -10.13
CA GLU A 176 -41.22 -36.38 -9.54
C GLU A 176 -42.33 -36.50 -10.59
N GLU A 177 -42.49 -35.54 -11.48
CA GLU A 177 -43.40 -35.61 -12.63
C GLU A 177 -43.05 -36.76 -13.59
N ALA A 178 -41.76 -36.96 -13.86
CA ALA A 178 -41.31 -38.08 -14.68
C ALA A 178 -41.58 -39.43 -13.98
N ALA A 179 -41.31 -39.52 -12.69
CA ALA A 179 -41.55 -40.72 -11.89
C ALA A 179 -43.05 -41.07 -11.85
N THR A 180 -43.92 -40.09 -11.61
CA THR A 180 -45.39 -40.27 -11.60
C THR A 180 -45.90 -40.70 -12.98
N LYS A 181 -45.42 -40.10 -14.08
CA LYS A 181 -45.74 -40.55 -15.45
C LYS A 181 -45.30 -41.99 -15.71
N ILE A 182 -44.09 -42.37 -15.31
CA ILE A 182 -43.58 -43.75 -15.45
C ILE A 182 -44.44 -44.72 -14.63
N GLN A 183 -44.78 -44.37 -13.40
CA GLN A 183 -45.64 -45.18 -12.54
C GLN A 183 -47.03 -45.36 -13.14
N ALA A 184 -47.63 -44.30 -13.68
CA ALA A 184 -48.92 -44.37 -14.36
C ALA A 184 -48.89 -45.29 -15.60
N ILE A 185 -47.85 -45.17 -16.44
CA ILE A 185 -47.65 -46.06 -17.59
C ILE A 185 -47.48 -47.52 -17.14
N ARG A 186 -46.71 -47.76 -16.08
CA ARG A 186 -46.49 -49.10 -15.54
C ARG A 186 -47.79 -49.70 -15.02
N ARG A 187 -48.58 -48.95 -14.23
CA ARG A 187 -49.90 -49.39 -13.73
C ARG A 187 -50.82 -49.75 -14.90
N GLY A 188 -50.98 -48.85 -15.87
CA GLY A 188 -51.82 -49.12 -17.05
C GLY A 188 -51.32 -50.30 -17.90
N ASN A 189 -50.01 -50.55 -17.97
CA ASN A 189 -49.46 -51.72 -18.66
C ASN A 189 -49.73 -53.03 -17.91
N VAL A 190 -49.71 -53.01 -16.58
CA VAL A 190 -50.05 -54.19 -15.76
C VAL A 190 -51.53 -54.53 -15.93
N GLU A 191 -52.42 -53.54 -15.80
CA GLU A 191 -53.86 -53.74 -16.03
C GLU A 191 -54.16 -54.25 -17.44
N ARG A 192 -53.58 -53.64 -18.48
CA ARG A 192 -53.76 -54.11 -19.86
C ARG A 192 -53.25 -55.54 -20.08
N LYS A 193 -52.15 -55.94 -19.43
CA LYS A 193 -51.65 -57.33 -19.49
C LYS A 193 -52.59 -58.30 -18.79
N GLN A 194 -53.16 -57.93 -17.64
CA GLN A 194 -54.15 -58.75 -16.94
C GLN A 194 -55.40 -58.94 -17.78
N VAL A 195 -55.97 -57.86 -18.31
CA VAL A 195 -57.14 -57.92 -19.20
C VAL A 195 -56.84 -58.75 -20.46
N ALA A 196 -55.64 -58.63 -21.04
CA ALA A 196 -55.26 -59.46 -22.19
C ALA A 196 -55.14 -60.95 -21.82
N ALA A 197 -54.64 -61.28 -20.64
CA ALA A 197 -54.57 -62.66 -20.14
C ALA A 197 -55.97 -63.23 -19.89
N GLU A 198 -56.85 -62.46 -19.23
CA GLU A 198 -58.25 -62.84 -18.99
C GLU A 198 -59.01 -63.05 -20.32
N LYS A 199 -58.83 -62.15 -21.30
CA LYS A 199 -59.43 -62.33 -22.63
C LYS A 199 -58.92 -63.60 -23.31
N LYS A 200 -57.63 -63.89 -23.22
CA LYS A 200 -57.06 -65.12 -23.78
C LYS A 200 -57.65 -66.37 -23.11
N GLU A 201 -57.81 -66.36 -21.79
CA GLU A 201 -58.44 -67.46 -21.05
C GLU A 201 -59.93 -67.62 -21.44
N GLN A 202 -60.66 -66.51 -21.61
CA GLN A 202 -62.03 -66.52 -22.11
C GLN A 202 -62.12 -67.07 -23.54
N GLU A 203 -61.19 -66.71 -24.43
CA GLU A 203 -61.10 -67.25 -25.79
C GLU A 203 -60.78 -68.76 -25.80
N GLU A 204 -59.86 -69.22 -24.94
CA GLU A 204 -59.55 -70.64 -24.73
C GLU A 204 -60.75 -71.41 -24.15
N ALA A 205 -61.50 -70.81 -23.23
CA ALA A 205 -62.74 -71.39 -22.71
C ALA A 205 -63.83 -71.44 -23.78
N ALA A 206 -64.02 -70.37 -24.55
CA ALA A 206 -64.99 -70.29 -25.63
C ALA A 206 -64.70 -71.32 -26.73
N THR A 207 -63.43 -71.48 -27.12
CA THR A 207 -63.02 -72.51 -28.09
C THR A 207 -63.25 -73.92 -27.55
N LYS A 208 -63.00 -74.20 -26.27
CA LYS A 208 -63.37 -75.48 -25.63
C LYS A 208 -64.88 -75.74 -25.67
N VAL A 209 -65.70 -74.74 -25.35
CA VAL A 209 -67.17 -74.84 -25.42
C VAL A 209 -67.64 -75.10 -26.85
N GLN A 210 -67.07 -74.38 -27.83
CA GLN A 210 -67.37 -74.59 -29.25
C GLN A 210 -66.97 -76.00 -29.73
N ALA A 211 -65.83 -76.51 -29.28
CA ALA A 211 -65.39 -77.87 -29.59
C ALA A 211 -66.33 -78.93 -28.99
N ILE A 212 -66.77 -78.75 -27.74
CA ILE A 212 -67.76 -79.62 -27.09
C ILE A 212 -69.10 -79.58 -27.85
N TYR A 213 -69.58 -78.38 -28.21
CA TYR A 213 -70.82 -78.22 -28.96
C TYR A 213 -70.76 -78.91 -30.33
N ARG A 214 -69.67 -78.70 -31.09
CA ARG A 214 -69.45 -79.37 -32.39
C ARG A 214 -69.38 -80.90 -32.23
N GLY A 215 -68.70 -81.39 -31.19
CA GLY A 215 -68.63 -82.81 -30.87
C GLY A 215 -69.99 -83.41 -30.50
N ASN A 216 -70.83 -82.67 -29.77
CA ASN A 216 -72.18 -83.09 -29.42
C ASN A 216 -73.12 -83.06 -30.63
N ALA A 217 -73.02 -82.05 -31.50
CA ALA A 217 -73.76 -81.98 -32.75
C ALA A 217 -73.42 -83.16 -33.68
N ALA A 218 -72.13 -83.48 -33.83
CA ALA A 218 -71.68 -84.65 -34.60
C ALA A 218 -72.18 -85.97 -33.99
N ARG A 219 -72.13 -86.12 -32.66
CA ARG A 219 -72.68 -87.30 -31.97
C ARG A 219 -74.19 -87.44 -32.13
N LYS A 220 -74.93 -86.31 -32.13
CA LYS A 220 -76.38 -86.30 -32.35
C LYS A 220 -76.73 -86.74 -33.77
N GLN A 221 -76.03 -86.22 -34.79
CA GLN A 221 -76.21 -86.64 -36.18
C GLN A 221 -75.92 -88.14 -36.37
N LEU A 222 -74.85 -88.65 -35.74
CA LEU A 222 -74.51 -90.07 -35.81
C LEU A 222 -75.52 -90.96 -35.08
N ALA A 223 -76.16 -90.47 -34.02
CA ALA A 223 -77.23 -91.17 -33.33
C ALA A 223 -78.53 -91.20 -34.17
N GLU A 224 -78.87 -90.08 -34.82
CA GLU A 224 -80.01 -90.00 -35.75
C GLU A 224 -79.80 -90.93 -36.97
N GLU A 225 -78.58 -90.99 -37.51
CA GLU A 225 -78.22 -91.91 -38.61
C GLU A 225 -78.31 -93.38 -38.18
N LYS A 226 -77.88 -93.71 -36.96
CA LYS A 226 -78.05 -95.07 -36.40
C LYS A 226 -79.52 -95.45 -36.24
N GLN A 227 -80.37 -94.54 -35.74
CA GLN A 227 -81.81 -94.80 -35.62
C GLN A 227 -82.46 -95.05 -36.99
N GLN A 228 -82.11 -94.25 -38.01
CA GLN A 228 -82.60 -94.48 -39.37
C GLN A 228 -82.15 -95.83 -39.94
N ARG A 229 -80.93 -96.26 -39.61
CA ARG A 229 -80.39 -97.57 -40.03
C ARG A 229 -81.08 -98.74 -39.32
N GLU A 230 -81.45 -98.58 -38.05
CA GLU A 230 -82.23 -99.57 -37.29
C GLU A 230 -83.67 -99.67 -37.79
N GLU A 231 -84.32 -98.54 -38.08
CA GLU A 231 -85.65 -98.51 -38.71
C GLU A 231 -85.66 -99.10 -40.13
N ALA A 232 -84.57 -98.92 -40.89
CA ALA A 232 -84.41 -99.58 -42.18
C ALA A 232 -84.26 -101.10 -42.00
N ALA A 233 -83.53 -101.55 -40.96
CA ALA A 233 -83.34 -102.97 -40.68
C ALA A 233 -84.66 -103.66 -40.25
N THR A 234 -85.51 -103.02 -39.46
CA THR A 234 -86.82 -103.58 -39.06
C THR A 234 -87.77 -103.70 -40.24
N LYS A 235 -87.80 -102.70 -41.14
CA LYS A 235 -88.59 -102.76 -42.40
C LYS A 235 -88.13 -103.89 -43.33
N ILE A 236 -86.83 -104.17 -43.39
CA ILE A 236 -86.27 -105.31 -44.15
C ILE A 236 -86.75 -106.64 -43.54
N GLN A 237 -86.78 -106.77 -42.21
CA GLN A 237 -87.29 -107.98 -41.56
C GLN A 237 -88.80 -108.19 -41.74
N GLU A 238 -89.59 -107.10 -41.72
CA GLU A 238 -91.03 -107.15 -42.03
C GLU A 238 -91.30 -107.54 -43.48
N ALA A 239 -90.46 -107.12 -44.43
CA ALA A 239 -90.55 -107.56 -45.82
C ALA A 239 -90.21 -109.06 -45.98
N ALA A 240 -89.19 -109.53 -45.26
CA ALA A 240 -88.78 -110.94 -45.28
C ALA A 240 -89.88 -111.89 -44.74
N THR A 241 -90.57 -111.51 -43.67
CA THR A 241 -91.67 -112.33 -43.09
C THR A 241 -92.90 -112.40 -44.01
N LYS A 242 -93.23 -111.32 -44.73
CA LYS A 242 -94.31 -111.30 -45.74
C LYS A 242 -94.00 -112.21 -46.93
N ILE A 243 -92.76 -112.27 -47.40
CA ILE A 243 -92.34 -113.16 -48.49
C ILE A 243 -92.43 -114.65 -48.08
N GLN A 244 -92.07 -114.98 -46.83
CA GLN A 244 -92.16 -116.35 -46.31
C GLN A 244 -93.62 -116.85 -46.16
N ALA A 245 -94.56 -115.98 -45.82
CA ALA A 245 -95.98 -116.32 -45.73
C ALA A 245 -96.60 -116.68 -47.10
N ILE A 246 -96.20 -115.98 -48.17
CA ILE A 246 -96.68 -116.22 -49.54
C ILE A 246 -96.18 -117.57 -50.08
N GLN A 247 -94.95 -117.97 -49.75
CA GLN A 247 -94.40 -119.26 -50.18
C GLN A 247 -95.06 -120.46 -49.48
N ARG A 248 -95.40 -120.35 -48.19
CA ARG A 248 -96.13 -121.42 -47.46
C ARG A 248 -97.56 -121.62 -48.01
N GLY A 249 -98.21 -120.54 -48.45
CA GLY A 249 -99.53 -120.60 -49.08
C GLY A 249 -99.58 -121.20 -50.50
N ARG A 250 -98.43 -121.32 -51.18
CA ARG A 250 -98.32 -121.99 -52.50
C ARG A 250 -98.07 -123.49 -52.37
N ALA A 251 -97.37 -123.93 -51.32
CA ALA A 251 -97.11 -125.36 -51.07
C ALA A 251 -98.39 -126.15 -50.72
N ALA A 252 -99.28 -125.59 -49.87
CA ALA A 252 -100.49 -126.28 -49.42
C ALA A 252 -101.61 -126.43 -50.48
N ARG A 253 -101.51 -125.75 -51.63
CA ARG A 253 -102.51 -125.78 -52.71
C ARG A 253 -102.14 -126.72 -53.87
N LYS A 254 -100.95 -127.33 -53.83
CA LYS A 254 -100.47 -128.28 -54.86
C LYS A 254 -100.94 -129.73 -54.61
N ASP A 255 -101.33 -130.08 -53.38
CA ASP A 255 -101.63 -131.48 -52.99
C ASP A 255 -103.11 -131.91 -53.12
N ARG A 256 -104.04 -131.03 -53.56
CA ARG A 256 -105.49 -131.33 -53.55
C ARG A 256 -106.20 -131.35 -54.91
N ALA A 257 -105.48 -131.29 -56.03
CA ALA A 257 -106.10 -131.07 -57.36
C ALA A 257 -105.56 -131.95 -58.51
N GLU A 258 -105.10 -133.18 -58.25
CA GLU A 258 -104.75 -134.13 -59.33
C GLU A 258 -105.31 -135.56 -59.11
N LYS A 259 -106.63 -135.72 -59.31
CA LYS A 259 -107.28 -136.93 -59.85
C LYS A 259 -108.55 -136.54 -60.65
N LYS A 260 -108.47 -136.72 -61.99
CA LYS A 260 -109.47 -136.54 -63.09
C LYS A 260 -109.78 -135.07 -63.48
N GLY A 261 -109.72 -134.60 -64.73
CA GLY A 261 -109.32 -135.14 -66.03
C GLY A 261 -109.89 -134.28 -67.19
N ALA A 262 -109.01 -133.85 -68.12
CA ALA A 262 -109.21 -133.46 -69.54
C ALA A 262 -109.97 -132.16 -69.96
N PHE A 263 -109.28 -131.20 -70.61
CA PHE A 263 -109.41 -130.82 -72.05
C PHE A 263 -108.52 -129.59 -72.43
N ARG A 264 -107.91 -129.69 -73.63
CA ARG A 264 -106.86 -128.97 -74.42
C ARG A 264 -106.93 -127.40 -74.58
N ILE A 265 -105.81 -126.60 -74.50
CA ILE A 265 -104.80 -126.09 -75.54
C ILE A 265 -105.05 -124.58 -75.95
N PRO A 266 -104.10 -123.69 -76.40
CA PRO A 266 -102.63 -123.49 -76.22
C PRO A 266 -102.07 -122.00 -76.25
N THR A 267 -100.73 -121.85 -76.26
CA THR A 267 -99.83 -120.70 -76.72
C THR A 267 -99.48 -119.57 -75.72
N SER A 268 -98.36 -118.83 -75.75
CA SER A 268 -96.97 -118.95 -76.27
C SER A 268 -96.17 -117.67 -75.87
N ARG A 269 -94.86 -117.79 -75.60
CA ARG A 269 -93.74 -116.87 -75.95
C ARG A 269 -93.57 -115.43 -75.36
N ASP A 270 -92.35 -115.23 -74.86
CA ASP A 270 -91.34 -114.17 -75.15
C ASP A 270 -91.43 -112.70 -74.63
N ALA A 271 -90.31 -112.33 -73.97
CA ALA A 271 -89.43 -111.15 -74.19
C ALA A 271 -89.66 -109.75 -73.55
N LYS A 272 -88.57 -109.27 -72.88
CA LYS A 272 -87.88 -107.94 -72.95
C LYS A 272 -88.68 -106.65 -72.62
N VAL A 273 -88.16 -105.46 -72.22
CA VAL A 273 -86.88 -104.83 -71.81
C VAL A 273 -87.22 -103.36 -71.43
N ALA A 274 -86.26 -102.65 -70.79
CA ALA A 274 -86.04 -101.18 -70.80
C ALA A 274 -86.89 -100.32 -69.85
N ALA A 275 -86.43 -99.15 -69.37
CA ALA A 275 -85.13 -98.49 -69.24
C ALA A 275 -85.37 -97.16 -68.46
N VAL A 276 -84.25 -96.52 -68.08
CA VAL A 276 -84.03 -95.27 -67.32
C VAL A 276 -84.77 -94.01 -67.88
N PRO A 277 -84.79 -92.85 -67.17
CA PRO A 277 -83.71 -91.83 -67.23
C PRO A 277 -83.41 -91.19 -65.83
N ALA A 278 -82.31 -90.52 -65.47
CA ALA A 278 -81.24 -89.68 -66.06
C ALA A 278 -81.39 -88.16 -65.77
N VAL A 279 -80.29 -87.61 -65.20
CA VAL A 279 -79.69 -86.23 -65.21
C VAL A 279 -80.34 -85.00 -64.54
N SER A 280 -79.57 -84.34 -63.65
CA SER A 280 -78.80 -83.07 -63.86
C SER A 280 -78.27 -82.55 -62.50
N SER A 281 -77.24 -81.71 -62.29
CA SER A 281 -76.04 -81.21 -62.98
C SER A 281 -75.40 -80.11 -62.08
N ILE A 282 -74.06 -80.08 -61.94
CA ILE A 282 -73.17 -78.86 -61.85
C ILE A 282 -73.24 -78.02 -60.52
N ASP A 283 -72.20 -77.45 -59.89
CA ASP A 283 -70.79 -77.16 -60.19
C ASP A 283 -69.92 -77.13 -58.90
N ASN A 284 -68.61 -77.07 -59.15
CA ASN A 284 -67.43 -77.03 -58.30
C ASN A 284 -67.29 -75.85 -57.31
N GLY A 285 -66.40 -76.05 -56.33
CA GLY A 285 -65.82 -74.96 -55.54
C GLY A 285 -64.90 -75.46 -54.41
N VAL A 286 -63.86 -76.22 -54.74
CA VAL A 286 -62.69 -76.43 -53.87
C VAL A 286 -61.67 -75.35 -54.21
N GLU A 287 -61.37 -74.46 -53.26
CA GLU A 287 -60.13 -73.66 -53.18
C GLU A 287 -59.99 -73.28 -51.70
N SER A 288 -59.18 -74.03 -50.94
CA SER A 288 -57.74 -73.81 -50.75
C SER A 288 -57.44 -72.72 -49.73
N ASP A 289 -56.73 -73.15 -48.70
CA ASP A 289 -56.01 -72.35 -47.72
C ASP A 289 -55.26 -71.18 -48.35
N GLU A 290 -55.73 -69.93 -48.19
CA GLU A 290 -54.86 -68.75 -48.36
C GLU A 290 -55.41 -67.45 -47.75
N ARG A 291 -55.76 -67.47 -46.45
CA ARG A 291 -56.04 -66.23 -45.68
C ARG A 291 -55.32 -66.09 -44.34
N GLU A 292 -54.25 -66.85 -44.12
CA GLU A 292 -53.41 -66.73 -42.91
C GLU A 292 -51.95 -66.36 -43.17
N LYS A 293 -51.60 -65.84 -44.36
CA LYS A 293 -50.25 -65.30 -44.64
C LYS A 293 -50.17 -63.78 -44.78
N GLU A 294 -51.26 -63.03 -44.68
CA GLU A 294 -51.25 -61.56 -44.85
C GLU A 294 -51.23 -60.72 -43.55
N LYS A 295 -51.22 -61.32 -42.35
CA LYS A 295 -51.10 -60.56 -41.09
C LYS A 295 -49.79 -60.76 -40.34
N ALA A 296 -48.85 -61.53 -40.92
CA ALA A 296 -47.53 -61.78 -40.34
C ALA A 296 -46.37 -61.08 -41.10
N ALA A 297 -46.67 -60.24 -42.10
CA ALA A 297 -45.66 -59.61 -42.97
C ALA A 297 -45.59 -58.07 -42.88
N THR A 298 -45.98 -57.46 -41.75
CA THR A 298 -45.69 -56.02 -41.46
C THR A 298 -44.78 -55.85 -40.23
N LYS A 299 -43.89 -56.83 -40.01
CA LYS A 299 -42.90 -56.83 -38.92
C LYS A 299 -41.45 -56.59 -39.37
N ILE A 300 -41.21 -56.02 -40.54
CA ILE A 300 -39.88 -55.47 -40.90
C ILE A 300 -40.07 -54.18 -41.72
N GLN A 301 -40.60 -53.13 -41.08
CA GLN A 301 -40.47 -51.73 -41.54
C GLN A 301 -40.76 -50.68 -40.44
N ALA A 302 -41.08 -51.10 -39.20
CA ALA A 302 -41.30 -50.19 -38.06
C ALA A 302 -40.09 -50.02 -37.12
N LEU A 303 -39.02 -50.81 -37.31
CA LEU A 303 -37.79 -50.77 -36.50
C LEU A 303 -36.75 -49.73 -36.98
N GLN A 304 -37.08 -48.93 -37.99
CA GLN A 304 -36.23 -47.86 -38.52
C GLN A 304 -36.85 -46.45 -38.47
N ARG A 305 -38.01 -46.24 -37.83
CA ARG A 305 -38.54 -44.88 -37.57
C ARG A 305 -38.37 -44.40 -36.12
N GLY A 306 -38.01 -45.29 -35.18
CA GLY A 306 -37.76 -44.94 -33.77
C GLY A 306 -36.30 -44.61 -33.40
N ARG A 307 -35.35 -44.73 -34.35
CA ARG A 307 -33.93 -44.39 -34.15
C ARG A 307 -33.55 -42.98 -34.64
N ALA A 308 -34.35 -42.38 -35.52
CA ALA A 308 -34.13 -41.01 -36.01
C ALA A 308 -34.53 -39.94 -34.96
N ALA A 309 -35.66 -40.13 -34.25
CA ALA A 309 -36.11 -39.17 -33.23
C ALA A 309 -35.26 -39.13 -31.94
N ARG A 310 -34.27 -40.03 -31.79
CA ARG A 310 -33.38 -40.09 -30.62
C ARG A 310 -31.96 -39.58 -30.85
N LYS A 311 -31.61 -39.18 -32.08
CA LYS A 311 -30.35 -38.47 -32.38
C LYS A 311 -30.48 -36.94 -32.29
N ASP A 312 -31.69 -36.40 -32.43
CA ASP A 312 -31.92 -34.93 -32.39
C ASP A 312 -32.17 -34.36 -30.97
N ALA A 313 -32.36 -35.22 -29.96
CA ALA A 313 -32.58 -34.79 -28.56
C ALA A 313 -31.29 -34.72 -27.71
N ALA A 314 -30.15 -35.19 -28.23
CA ALA A 314 -28.85 -35.13 -27.55
C ALA A 314 -28.01 -33.90 -27.97
N GLY A 315 -28.35 -33.23 -29.08
CA GLY A 315 -27.59 -32.08 -29.59
C GLY A 315 -28.08 -30.69 -29.13
N LYS A 316 -29.18 -30.60 -28.37
CA LYS A 316 -29.77 -29.30 -27.93
C LYS A 316 -29.59 -28.98 -26.44
N ARG A 317 -28.65 -29.63 -25.75
CA ARG A 317 -28.38 -29.41 -24.31
C ARG A 317 -27.04 -28.73 -23.98
N GLU A 318 -26.27 -28.30 -24.97
CA GLU A 318 -25.01 -27.54 -24.77
C GLU A 318 -25.11 -26.06 -25.20
N ALA A 319 -26.30 -25.45 -25.14
CA ALA A 319 -26.48 -24.05 -25.54
C ALA A 319 -27.26 -23.18 -24.55
N ALA A 320 -27.25 -23.50 -23.25
CA ALA A 320 -27.95 -22.69 -22.25
C ALA A 320 -27.23 -22.65 -20.90
N PHE A 321 -26.00 -22.09 -20.86
CA PHE A 321 -25.47 -21.49 -19.64
C PHE A 321 -24.35 -20.49 -19.94
N ARG A 322 -24.68 -19.19 -19.97
CA ARG A 322 -23.72 -18.11 -19.66
C ARG A 322 -24.49 -16.88 -19.19
N ILE A 323 -24.29 -16.53 -17.92
CA ILE A 323 -24.63 -15.23 -17.31
C ILE A 323 -23.32 -14.41 -17.23
N PRO A 324 -23.36 -13.07 -17.35
CA PRO A 324 -22.24 -12.26 -17.80
C PRO A 324 -21.34 -11.79 -16.64
N ALA A 325 -20.08 -11.51 -16.97
CA ALA A 325 -19.17 -10.72 -16.15
C ALA A 325 -18.81 -9.45 -16.93
N SER A 326 -19.23 -8.30 -16.41
CA SER A 326 -18.63 -6.98 -16.61
C SER A 326 -17.25 -6.95 -15.93
N GLY A 327 -16.20 -6.29 -16.39
CA GLY A 327 -15.92 -5.53 -17.61
C GLY A 327 -14.48 -5.04 -17.49
N ASP A 328 -13.75 -4.92 -18.60
CA ASP A 328 -12.72 -3.89 -18.74
C ASP A 328 -12.49 -3.61 -20.24
N SER A 329 -12.39 -2.33 -20.50
CA SER A 329 -12.24 -1.67 -21.78
C SER A 329 -10.91 -1.99 -22.47
N ARG A 330 -10.97 -2.36 -23.75
CA ARG A 330 -9.94 -2.04 -24.76
C ARG A 330 -10.53 -2.23 -26.15
N LYS A 331 -10.46 -1.16 -26.92
CA LYS A 331 -10.97 -1.02 -28.29
C LYS A 331 -10.13 -1.83 -29.27
N ASP A 332 -10.72 -2.01 -30.45
CA ASP A 332 -10.11 -2.20 -31.76
C ASP A 332 -10.19 -3.59 -32.43
N ASP A 333 -10.90 -3.53 -33.57
CA ASP A 333 -10.68 -4.20 -34.86
C ASP A 333 -11.44 -5.50 -35.22
N THR A 334 -12.54 -5.24 -35.96
CA THR A 334 -13.04 -5.90 -37.18
C THR A 334 -13.00 -7.43 -37.26
N ARG A 335 -14.19 -8.03 -37.14
CA ARG A 335 -14.50 -9.39 -37.56
C ARG A 335 -15.46 -9.37 -38.75
N PRO A 336 -15.23 -10.10 -39.85
CA PRO A 336 -16.23 -10.29 -40.88
C PRO A 336 -17.20 -11.44 -40.50
N GLU A 337 -18.45 -11.29 -40.93
CA GLU A 337 -19.56 -12.22 -40.70
C GLU A 337 -19.43 -13.53 -41.51
N PRO A 338 -20.04 -14.66 -41.07
CA PRO A 338 -20.25 -15.83 -41.92
C PRO A 338 -21.69 -15.91 -42.45
N THR A 339 -21.84 -15.98 -43.77
CA THR A 339 -23.09 -16.30 -44.47
C THR A 339 -23.41 -17.81 -44.41
N PRO A 340 -24.68 -18.21 -44.67
CA PRO A 340 -25.20 -19.51 -44.27
C PRO A 340 -25.16 -20.58 -45.38
N ALA A 341 -25.29 -21.83 -44.92
CA ALA A 341 -25.71 -23.03 -45.66
C ALA A 341 -24.68 -23.71 -46.59
N ALA A 342 -24.21 -24.90 -46.17
CA ALA A 342 -23.67 -25.92 -47.07
C ALA A 342 -24.19 -27.31 -46.69
N SER A 343 -24.89 -27.89 -47.66
CA SER A 343 -25.25 -29.29 -47.95
C SER A 343 -24.84 -30.40 -46.98
N LYS A 344 -25.82 -31.24 -46.67
CA LYS A 344 -25.74 -32.47 -45.86
C LYS A 344 -25.10 -33.68 -46.58
N ASP A 345 -24.05 -33.52 -47.37
CA ASP A 345 -23.31 -34.68 -47.94
C ASP A 345 -21.81 -34.35 -48.10
N ALA A 346 -21.09 -34.25 -46.98
CA ALA A 346 -19.63 -34.19 -46.98
C ALA A 346 -19.06 -35.61 -47.02
N THR A 347 -18.28 -35.92 -48.07
CA THR A 347 -17.55 -37.19 -48.24
C THR A 347 -16.61 -37.44 -47.07
N GLU A 348 -16.31 -38.71 -46.79
CA GLU A 348 -15.51 -39.15 -45.64
C GLU A 348 -14.12 -38.47 -45.59
N GLN A 349 -13.54 -38.20 -46.77
CA GLN A 349 -12.30 -37.43 -46.94
C GLN A 349 -12.40 -35.97 -46.46
N GLN A 350 -13.54 -35.29 -46.71
CA GLN A 350 -13.75 -33.92 -46.23
C GLN A 350 -13.92 -33.87 -44.71
N ARG A 351 -14.43 -34.95 -44.10
CA ARG A 351 -14.54 -35.08 -42.64
C ARG A 351 -13.18 -35.35 -41.99
N GLU A 352 -12.34 -36.18 -42.62
CA GLU A 352 -10.95 -36.39 -42.18
C GLU A 352 -10.09 -35.14 -42.32
N GLU A 353 -10.19 -34.39 -43.42
CA GLU A 353 -9.48 -33.11 -43.57
C GLU A 353 -9.96 -32.06 -42.56
N ALA A 354 -11.27 -32.00 -42.27
CA ALA A 354 -11.81 -31.12 -41.24
C ALA A 354 -11.34 -31.53 -39.83
N ALA A 355 -11.30 -32.84 -39.53
CA ALA A 355 -10.78 -33.37 -38.27
C ALA A 355 -9.28 -33.10 -38.12
N ALA A 356 -8.48 -33.28 -39.18
CA ALA A 356 -7.06 -32.96 -39.20
C ALA A 356 -6.81 -31.45 -38.99
N LYS A 357 -7.61 -30.58 -39.62
CA LYS A 357 -7.57 -29.13 -39.39
C LYS A 357 -7.92 -28.76 -37.95
N ILE A 358 -8.94 -29.37 -37.36
CA ILE A 358 -9.30 -29.14 -35.95
C ILE A 358 -8.17 -29.60 -35.01
N GLN A 359 -7.58 -30.77 -35.25
CA GLN A 359 -6.44 -31.26 -34.47
C GLN A 359 -5.20 -30.38 -34.62
N ALA A 360 -4.92 -29.86 -35.81
CA ALA A 360 -3.83 -28.91 -36.05
C ALA A 360 -4.05 -27.58 -35.31
N VAL A 361 -5.29 -27.06 -35.31
CA VAL A 361 -5.66 -25.85 -34.56
C VAL A 361 -5.54 -26.07 -33.06
N GLN A 362 -5.99 -27.23 -32.54
CA GLN A 362 -5.85 -27.58 -31.13
C GLN A 362 -4.38 -27.73 -30.71
N ARG A 363 -3.54 -28.38 -31.53
CA ARG A 363 -2.10 -28.46 -31.31
C ARG A 363 -1.45 -27.07 -31.32
N GLY A 364 -1.80 -26.21 -32.29
CA GLY A 364 -1.32 -24.83 -32.33
C GLY A 364 -1.76 -24.00 -31.11
N ARG A 365 -2.97 -24.24 -30.59
CA ARG A 365 -3.48 -23.56 -29.38
C ARG A 365 -2.77 -24.04 -28.11
N ALA A 366 -2.48 -25.33 -28.00
CA ALA A 366 -1.71 -25.89 -26.90
C ALA A 366 -0.25 -25.37 -26.89
N LEU A 367 0.39 -25.29 -28.05
CA LEU A 367 1.73 -24.72 -28.20
C LEU A 367 1.76 -23.22 -27.85
N ARG A 368 0.76 -22.44 -28.30
CA ARG A 368 0.64 -21.03 -27.93
C ARG A 368 0.36 -20.81 -26.45
N LYS A 369 -0.45 -21.68 -25.82
CA LYS A 369 -0.71 -21.63 -24.38
C LYS A 369 0.55 -21.96 -23.57
N GLY A 370 1.28 -23.01 -23.94
CA GLY A 370 2.56 -23.35 -23.30
C GLY A 370 3.64 -22.28 -23.49
N ALA A 371 3.67 -21.58 -24.62
CA ALA A 371 4.57 -20.45 -24.85
C ALA A 371 4.17 -19.21 -24.01
N ALA A 372 2.87 -18.93 -23.87
CA ALA A 372 2.37 -17.84 -23.03
C ALA A 372 2.64 -18.11 -21.54
N ASP A 373 2.44 -19.34 -21.08
CA ASP A 373 2.70 -19.74 -19.69
C ASP A 373 4.20 -19.67 -19.34
N LYS A 374 5.09 -20.02 -20.30
CA LYS A 374 6.55 -19.85 -20.15
C LYS A 374 6.96 -18.39 -20.09
N ASN A 375 6.46 -17.56 -21.01
CA ASN A 375 6.75 -16.12 -21.01
C ASN A 375 6.24 -15.44 -19.73
N ALA A 376 5.08 -15.87 -19.19
CA ALA A 376 4.58 -15.36 -17.91
C ALA A 376 5.48 -15.75 -16.72
N ALA A 377 6.00 -16.99 -16.71
CA ALA A 377 6.95 -17.42 -15.69
C ALA A 377 8.30 -16.68 -15.77
N ASP A 378 8.78 -16.40 -16.98
CA ASP A 378 10.00 -15.62 -17.20
C ASP A 378 9.83 -14.15 -16.76
N VAL A 379 8.65 -13.55 -17.02
CA VAL A 379 8.34 -12.19 -16.54
C VAL A 379 8.28 -12.12 -15.02
N LEU A 380 7.64 -13.09 -14.36
CA LEU A 380 7.57 -13.14 -12.89
C LEU A 380 8.95 -13.35 -12.24
N THR A 381 9.83 -14.13 -12.86
CA THR A 381 11.20 -14.34 -12.36
C THR A 381 12.09 -13.12 -12.58
N ILE A 382 11.90 -12.35 -13.65
CA ILE A 382 12.58 -11.07 -13.86
C ILE A 382 12.10 -10.05 -12.83
N GLN A 383 10.79 -9.92 -12.60
CA GLN A 383 10.24 -9.01 -11.59
C GLN A 383 10.76 -9.35 -10.18
N ALA A 384 10.79 -10.63 -9.80
CA ALA A 384 11.33 -11.04 -8.50
C ALA A 384 12.83 -10.74 -8.35
N LYS A 385 13.61 -10.81 -9.44
CA LYS A 385 15.04 -10.43 -9.43
C LYS A 385 15.24 -8.93 -9.31
N GLU A 386 14.40 -8.14 -9.99
CA GLU A 386 14.43 -6.67 -9.90
C GLU A 386 14.04 -6.19 -8.49
N GLU A 387 13.01 -6.78 -7.89
CA GLU A 387 12.61 -6.50 -6.49
C GLU A 387 13.72 -6.87 -5.49
N ALA A 388 14.37 -8.02 -5.67
CA ALA A 388 15.50 -8.43 -4.82
C ALA A 388 16.72 -7.50 -4.98
N ALA A 389 17.00 -7.03 -6.20
CA ALA A 389 18.07 -6.07 -6.47
C ALA A 389 17.77 -4.70 -5.86
N ALA A 390 16.52 -4.23 -5.94
CA ALA A 390 16.07 -3.00 -5.30
C ALA A 390 16.21 -3.07 -3.76
N ALA A 391 15.78 -4.17 -3.15
CA ALA A 391 15.94 -4.39 -1.70
C ALA A 391 17.41 -4.42 -1.26
N HIS A 392 18.30 -5.02 -2.06
CA HIS A 392 19.73 -5.01 -1.78
C HIS A 392 20.34 -3.61 -1.89
N ALA A 393 19.90 -2.81 -2.87
CA ALA A 393 20.34 -1.42 -3.04
C ALA A 393 19.88 -0.54 -1.87
N GLU A 394 18.65 -0.70 -1.39
CA GLU A 394 18.15 0.00 -0.21
C GLU A 394 18.92 -0.39 1.06
N ALA A 395 19.26 -1.67 1.23
CA ALA A 395 20.06 -2.14 2.36
C ALA A 395 21.48 -1.57 2.36
N GLU A 396 22.13 -1.49 1.19
CA GLU A 396 23.44 -0.85 1.05
C GLU A 396 23.37 0.66 1.29
N ALA A 397 22.34 1.35 0.81
CA ALA A 397 22.12 2.77 1.10
C ALA A 397 21.90 3.02 2.61
N ALA A 398 21.17 2.14 3.29
CA ALA A 398 20.98 2.22 4.74
C ALA A 398 22.30 2.02 5.51
N LYS A 399 23.14 1.07 5.10
CA LYS A 399 24.48 0.89 5.69
C LYS A 399 25.37 2.11 5.49
N ALA A 400 25.38 2.68 4.28
CA ALA A 400 26.14 3.90 3.98
C ALA A 400 25.66 5.08 4.83
N ALA A 401 24.35 5.24 5.03
CA ALA A 401 23.79 6.27 5.91
C ALA A 401 24.21 6.08 7.38
N ILE A 402 24.23 4.84 7.88
CA ILE A 402 24.70 4.52 9.24
C ILE A 402 26.18 4.84 9.39
N GLN A 403 27.02 4.50 8.39
CA GLN A 403 28.45 4.83 8.40
C GLN A 403 28.70 6.35 8.38
N ALA A 404 27.96 7.10 7.55
CA ALA A 404 28.04 8.56 7.51
C ALA A 404 27.63 9.18 8.86
N ALA A 405 26.56 8.68 9.48
CA ALA A 405 26.14 9.14 10.81
C ALA A 405 27.17 8.82 11.90
N ALA A 406 27.87 7.69 11.80
CA ALA A 406 28.94 7.33 12.72
C ALA A 406 30.17 8.25 12.54
N GLN A 407 30.53 8.59 11.30
CA GLN A 407 31.60 9.55 11.01
C GLN A 407 31.29 10.94 11.57
N GLN A 408 30.07 11.45 11.36
CA GLN A 408 29.64 12.73 11.92
C GLN A 408 29.69 12.76 13.46
N ARG A 409 29.40 11.64 14.13
CA ARG A 409 29.54 11.54 15.59
C ARG A 409 30.99 11.59 16.04
N LEU A 410 31.90 10.90 15.35
CA LEU A 410 33.33 10.96 15.65
C LEU A 410 33.91 12.37 15.45
N GLU A 411 33.50 13.06 14.37
CA GLU A 411 33.89 14.45 14.13
C GLU A 411 33.36 15.38 15.23
N ALA A 412 32.09 15.23 15.62
CA ALA A 412 31.51 16.02 16.72
C ALA A 412 32.20 15.76 18.07
N GLU A 413 32.57 14.51 18.38
CA GLU A 413 33.34 14.16 19.58
C GLU A 413 34.75 14.80 19.55
N ALA A 414 35.41 14.79 18.40
CA ALA A 414 36.72 15.43 18.23
C ALA A 414 36.64 16.96 18.41
N GLU A 415 35.61 17.62 17.87
CA GLU A 415 35.37 19.05 18.08
C GLU A 415 35.11 19.38 19.56
N LEU A 416 34.36 18.52 20.26
CA LEU A 416 34.05 18.70 21.67
C LEU A 416 35.30 18.54 22.54
N GLN A 417 36.19 17.59 22.21
CA GLN A 417 37.49 17.44 22.85
C GLN A 417 38.40 18.66 22.60
N ALA A 418 38.45 19.16 21.37
CA ALA A 418 39.21 20.37 21.05
C ALA A 418 38.68 21.61 21.78
N ALA A 419 37.36 21.74 21.91
CA ALA A 419 36.74 22.80 22.69
C ALA A 419 37.07 22.69 24.20
N ALA A 420 37.12 21.47 24.74
CA ALA A 420 37.52 21.23 26.12
C ALA A 420 39.00 21.61 26.37
N GLN A 421 39.90 21.27 25.45
CA GLN A 421 41.31 21.68 25.52
C GLN A 421 41.46 23.20 25.51
N ARG A 422 40.77 23.90 24.59
CA ARG A 422 40.77 25.37 24.56
C ARG A 422 40.26 25.98 25.87
N ARG A 423 39.22 25.39 26.48
CA ARG A 423 38.73 25.85 27.79
C ARG A 423 39.80 25.67 28.88
N ALA A 424 40.45 24.52 28.93
CA ALA A 424 41.53 24.28 29.89
C ALA A 424 42.70 25.27 29.72
N GLU A 425 43.09 25.57 28.48
CA GLU A 425 44.11 26.60 28.19
C GLU A 425 43.67 27.99 28.66
N THR A 426 42.41 28.37 28.43
CA THR A 426 41.90 29.67 28.91
C THR A 426 41.80 29.75 30.43
N GLU A 427 41.49 28.64 31.11
CA GLU A 427 41.46 28.56 32.57
C GLU A 427 42.87 28.67 33.15
N ALA A 428 43.85 28.01 32.54
CA ALA A 428 45.26 28.12 32.92
C ALA A 428 45.77 29.56 32.74
N ALA A 429 45.46 30.21 31.59
CA ALA A 429 45.81 31.60 31.36
C ALA A 429 45.14 32.55 32.38
N CYS A 430 43.87 32.31 32.73
CA CYS A 430 43.19 33.07 33.78
C CYS A 430 43.86 32.90 35.15
N ALA A 431 44.32 31.69 35.48
CA ALA A 431 45.02 31.42 36.73
C ALA A 431 46.35 32.18 36.79
N GLU A 432 47.12 32.19 35.71
CA GLU A 432 48.38 32.95 35.62
C GLU A 432 48.16 34.47 35.75
N ILE A 433 47.09 35.00 35.14
CA ILE A 433 46.70 36.40 35.30
C ILE A 433 46.35 36.71 36.76
N LYS A 434 45.58 35.83 37.44
CA LYS A 434 45.24 36.02 38.86
C LYS A 434 46.48 36.06 39.74
N GLU A 435 47.46 35.20 39.50
CA GLU A 435 48.72 35.19 40.24
C GLU A 435 49.51 36.49 40.03
N LYS A 436 49.58 36.99 38.78
CA LYS A 436 50.21 38.27 38.46
C LYS A 436 49.51 39.45 39.13
N VAL A 437 48.17 39.45 39.18
CA VAL A 437 47.39 40.48 39.86
C VAL A 437 47.67 40.45 41.37
N ALA A 438 47.67 39.27 42.00
CA ALA A 438 48.01 39.14 43.42
C ALA A 438 49.44 39.62 43.73
N ALA A 439 50.40 39.34 42.82
CA ALA A 439 51.77 39.84 42.94
C ALA A 439 51.86 41.38 42.80
N GLU A 440 51.09 41.99 41.90
CA GLU A 440 50.95 43.45 41.80
C GLU A 440 50.32 44.06 43.06
N GLU A 441 49.23 43.48 43.55
CA GLU A 441 48.55 43.94 44.77
C GLU A 441 49.50 43.91 45.98
N SER A 442 50.25 42.81 46.18
CA SER A 442 51.26 42.72 47.25
C SER A 442 52.39 43.75 47.09
N ARG A 443 52.86 44.03 45.87
CA ARG A 443 53.85 45.10 45.61
C ARG A 443 53.29 46.48 45.94
N THR A 444 52.05 46.76 45.57
CA THR A 444 51.40 48.05 45.88
C THR A 444 51.19 48.23 47.38
N ALA A 445 50.82 47.17 48.10
CA ALA A 445 50.70 47.17 49.55
C ALA A 445 52.05 47.42 50.24
N ALA A 446 53.11 46.76 49.78
CA ALA A 446 54.47 46.99 50.29
C ALA A 446 54.94 48.44 50.04
N ALA A 447 54.69 48.98 48.85
CA ALA A 447 55.02 50.38 48.53
C ALA A 447 54.21 51.38 49.38
N ALA A 448 52.96 51.07 49.71
CA ALA A 448 52.15 51.89 50.62
C ALA A 448 52.68 51.86 52.05
N SER A 449 53.11 50.69 52.54
CA SER A 449 53.74 50.54 53.87
C SER A 449 55.01 51.37 53.99
N ALA A 450 55.90 51.26 52.99
CA ALA A 450 57.16 52.02 52.94
C ALA A 450 56.93 53.53 52.96
N ARG A 451 55.93 54.04 52.21
CA ARG A 451 55.54 55.45 52.25
C ARG A 451 55.05 55.89 53.63
N SER A 452 54.31 55.02 54.33
CA SER A 452 53.83 55.34 55.69
C SER A 452 54.97 55.41 56.71
N GLU A 453 56.00 54.57 56.53
CA GLU A 453 57.21 54.59 57.35
C GLU A 453 58.03 55.87 57.08
N GLU A 454 58.24 56.22 55.82
CA GLU A 454 58.88 57.49 55.42
C GLU A 454 58.13 58.71 55.98
N GLU A 455 56.80 58.73 55.90
CA GLU A 455 55.99 59.81 56.50
C GLU A 455 56.13 59.87 58.02
N ALA A 456 56.22 58.72 58.70
CA ALA A 456 56.40 58.65 60.14
C ALA A 456 57.79 59.14 60.58
N GLU A 457 58.85 58.81 59.84
CA GLU A 457 60.20 59.34 60.06
C GLU A 457 60.24 60.85 59.85
N LEU A 458 59.60 61.35 58.79
CA LEU A 458 59.56 62.78 58.49
C LEU A 458 58.86 63.56 59.61
N ARG A 459 57.79 63.01 60.20
CA ARG A 459 57.13 63.58 61.39
C ARG A 459 58.03 63.57 62.62
N ARG A 460 58.79 62.50 62.87
CA ARG A 460 59.76 62.46 63.98
C ARG A 460 60.85 63.52 63.83
N LEU A 461 61.39 63.68 62.62
CA LEU A 461 62.39 64.72 62.33
C LEU A 461 61.81 66.13 62.51
N GLN A 462 60.56 66.35 62.12
CA GLN A 462 59.86 67.62 62.37
C GLN A 462 59.72 67.90 63.88
N GLN A 463 59.29 66.91 64.67
CA GLN A 463 59.19 67.04 66.12
C GLN A 463 60.54 67.35 66.78
N GLN A 464 61.61 66.66 66.37
CA GLN A 464 62.96 66.95 66.87
C GLN A 464 63.44 68.36 66.51
N SER A 465 63.08 68.86 65.32
CA SER A 465 63.39 70.23 64.92
C SER A 465 62.64 71.25 65.79
N GLU A 466 61.35 71.01 66.06
CA GLU A 466 60.54 71.87 66.93
C GLU A 466 61.05 71.89 68.38
N GLU A 467 61.48 70.74 68.91
CA GLU A 467 62.10 70.64 70.25
C GLU A 467 63.45 71.37 70.33
N MET A 468 64.24 71.38 69.25
CA MET A 468 65.52 72.12 69.20
C MET A 468 65.35 73.64 69.04
N GLU A 469 64.20 74.09 68.53
CA GLU A 469 63.87 75.52 68.40
C GLU A 469 63.34 76.14 69.71
N GLN A 470 62.76 75.34 70.60
CA GLN A 470 62.30 75.74 71.94
C GLN A 470 63.45 75.85 72.93
#